data_AF-A0A3A9GZT4-F1
#
_entry.id   AF-A0A3A9GZT4-F1
#
_cell.length_a   1.000
_cell.length_b   1.000
_cell.length_c   1.000
_cell.angle_alpha   90.00
_cell.angle_beta   90.00
_cell.angle_gamma   90.00
#
_symmetry.space_group_name_H-M   'P 1'
#
loop_
_entity.id
_entity.type
_entity.pdbx_description
1 polymer ?
#
loop_
_entity_poly.entity_id
_entity_poly.type
_entity_poly.pdbx_seq_one_letter_code
_entity_poly.pdbx_strand_id
1 'polypeptide(L)'
;MTSKEFVATFHSELSEYCPCVIDWEGQVHECKDCHLDTLIQISGDEKYLNEVPENISPLFYLTAKLKCVLVDYENQIYSEDLSQEQRYALLDLSEAKLILLNPTDIKGKVTI
;
A
#
# COMPACT_ATOMS: atom_id res chain seq x y z
N MET A 1 -9.82 -7.02 -2.77
CA MET A 1 -11.12 -6.59 -3.35
C MET A 1 -10.83 -5.56 -4.42
N THR A 2 -11.75 -5.28 -5.34
CA THR A 2 -11.54 -4.19 -6.30
C THR A 2 -11.61 -2.82 -5.61
N SER A 3 -11.00 -1.80 -6.21
CA SER A 3 -11.09 -0.40 -5.77
C SER A 3 -12.54 0.07 -5.64
N LYS A 4 -13.40 -0.29 -6.59
CA LYS A 4 -14.83 0.10 -6.59
C LYS A 4 -15.62 -0.55 -5.45
N GLU A 5 -15.35 -1.82 -5.15
CA GLU A 5 -15.93 -2.49 -4.00
C GLU A 5 -15.48 -1.82 -2.70
N PHE A 6 -14.18 -1.55 -2.58
CA PHE A 6 -13.63 -0.86 -1.42
C PHE A 6 -14.29 0.50 -1.20
N VAL A 7 -14.39 1.34 -2.24
CA VAL A 7 -15.06 2.65 -2.19
C VAL A 7 -16.52 2.53 -1.73
N ALA A 8 -17.24 1.48 -2.15
CA ALA A 8 -18.63 1.28 -1.77
C ALA A 8 -18.83 0.83 -0.32
N THR A 9 -17.83 0.16 0.27
CA THR A 9 -17.92 -0.42 1.62
C THR A 9 -17.10 0.31 2.68
N PHE A 10 -16.23 1.23 2.29
CA PHE A 10 -15.34 1.93 3.21
C PHE A 10 -16.13 2.94 4.05
N HIS A 11 -16.23 2.67 5.35
CA HIS A 11 -16.83 3.57 6.33
C HIS A 11 -15.71 4.28 7.10
N SER A 12 -15.62 5.60 6.92
CA SER A 12 -14.48 6.44 7.32
C SER A 12 -14.30 6.65 8.84
N GLU A 13 -14.81 5.77 9.69
CA GLU A 13 -14.83 6.01 11.14
C GLU A 13 -13.53 5.63 11.87
N LEU A 14 -12.54 4.99 11.21
CA LEU A 14 -11.47 4.30 11.93
C LEU A 14 -10.00 4.50 11.50
N SER A 15 -9.65 5.25 10.45
CA SER A 15 -8.22 5.37 10.11
C SER A 15 -7.92 6.60 9.26
N GLU A 16 -7.58 7.71 9.91
CA GLU A 16 -7.07 8.92 9.23
C GLU A 16 -5.65 8.72 8.66
N TYR A 17 -5.00 7.57 8.89
CA TYR A 17 -3.57 7.41 8.64
C TYR A 17 -3.20 6.27 7.67
N CYS A 18 -3.98 5.17 7.59
CA CYS A 18 -3.63 3.99 6.77
C CYS A 18 -4.90 3.29 6.25
N PRO A 19 -5.54 3.73 5.15
CA PRO A 19 -6.74 3.10 4.60
C PRO A 19 -6.49 1.71 3.99
N CYS A 20 -5.42 1.52 3.20
CA CYS A 20 -5.23 0.25 2.48
C CYS A 20 -3.81 0.02 1.93
N VAL A 21 -3.59 -1.19 1.42
CA VAL A 21 -2.50 -1.59 0.52
C VAL A 21 -3.09 -2.02 -0.82
N ILE A 22 -2.46 -1.61 -1.92
CA ILE A 22 -2.83 -2.06 -3.27
C ILE A 22 -1.76 -3.02 -3.79
N ASP A 23 -2.11 -4.25 -4.14
CA ASP A 23 -1.15 -5.20 -4.71
C ASP A 23 -0.88 -4.96 -6.20
N TRP A 24 0.00 -5.77 -6.80
CA TRP A 24 0.40 -5.61 -8.20
C TRP A 24 -0.77 -5.75 -9.19
N GLU A 25 -1.79 -6.53 -8.84
CA GLU A 25 -2.99 -6.78 -9.66
C GLU A 25 -4.07 -5.70 -9.43
N GLY A 26 -3.77 -4.67 -8.64
CA GLY A 26 -4.70 -3.59 -8.32
C GLY A 26 -5.77 -3.98 -7.31
N GLN A 27 -5.62 -5.12 -6.62
CA GLN A 27 -6.53 -5.46 -5.53
C GLN A 27 -6.21 -4.60 -4.31
N VAL A 28 -7.26 -4.05 -3.73
CA VAL A 28 -7.22 -3.28 -2.50
C VAL A 28 -7.39 -4.23 -1.31
N HIS A 29 -6.49 -4.09 -0.35
CA HIS A 29 -6.45 -4.79 0.92
C HIS A 29 -6.59 -3.76 2.04
N GLU A 30 -7.68 -3.82 2.79
CA GLU A 30 -7.95 -2.89 3.89
C GLU A 30 -6.91 -3.04 5.00
N CYS A 31 -6.42 -1.91 5.51
CA CYS A 31 -5.53 -1.88 6.66
C CYS A 31 -6.35 -1.72 7.94
N LYS A 32 -6.55 -2.81 8.67
CA LYS A 32 -7.28 -2.80 9.95
C LYS A 32 -6.44 -2.23 11.09
N ASP A 33 -5.15 -2.57 11.13
CA ASP A 33 -4.22 -2.18 12.18
C ASP A 33 -3.10 -1.26 11.64
N CYS A 34 -2.24 -1.79 10.75
CA CYS A 34 -1.22 -1.00 10.06
C CYS A 34 -0.82 -1.63 8.71
N HIS A 35 -0.12 -0.87 7.85
CA HIS A 35 0.35 -1.36 6.55
C HIS A 35 1.25 -2.60 6.65
N LEU A 36 2.11 -2.65 7.67
CA LEU A 36 3.05 -3.75 7.84
C LEU A 36 2.32 -5.07 8.09
N ASP A 37 1.31 -5.07 8.96
CA ASP A 37 0.51 -6.26 9.24
C ASP A 37 -0.24 -6.75 7.99
N THR A 38 -0.79 -5.82 7.21
CA THR A 38 -1.43 -6.16 5.92
C THR A 38 -0.44 -6.75 4.93
N LEU A 39 0.79 -6.21 4.81
CA LEU A 39 1.82 -6.77 3.94
C LEU A 39 2.24 -8.18 4.37
N ILE A 40 2.35 -8.44 5.68
CA ILE A 40 2.65 -9.78 6.21
C ILE A 40 1.56 -10.76 5.81
N GLN A 41 0.29 -10.37 5.97
CA GLN A 41 -0.86 -11.19 5.56
C GLN A 41 -0.86 -11.48 4.07
N ILE A 42 -0.57 -10.47 3.21
CA ILE A 42 -0.46 -10.65 1.76
C ILE A 42 0.70 -11.60 1.42
N SER A 43 1.84 -11.47 2.10
CA SER A 43 3.02 -12.31 1.84
C SER A 43 2.80 -13.79 2.17
N GLY A 44 1.90 -14.08 3.11
CA GLY A 44 1.70 -15.43 3.65
C GLY A 44 2.91 -16.00 4.40
N ASP A 45 3.93 -15.19 4.69
CA ASP A 45 5.20 -15.63 5.27
C ASP A 45 5.42 -15.05 6.68
N GLU A 46 5.19 -15.90 7.68
CA GLU A 46 5.42 -15.56 9.09
C GLU A 46 6.92 -15.40 9.44
N LYS A 47 7.84 -15.80 8.55
CA LYS A 47 9.29 -15.71 8.77
C LYS A 47 9.96 -14.56 8.03
N TYR A 48 9.18 -13.63 7.46
CA TYR A 48 9.69 -12.53 6.63
C TYR A 48 10.83 -11.72 7.28
N LEU A 49 10.80 -11.55 8.61
CA LEU A 49 11.81 -10.81 9.36
C LEU A 49 13.23 -11.37 9.18
N ASN A 50 13.38 -12.67 8.91
CA ASN A 50 14.69 -13.28 8.67
C ASN A 50 15.30 -12.89 7.32
N GLU A 51 14.50 -12.36 6.40
CA GLU A 51 14.95 -11.93 5.08
C GLU A 51 15.20 -10.42 4.99
N VAL A 52 14.71 -9.65 5.97
CA VAL A 52 14.86 -8.19 5.98
C VAL A 52 16.33 -7.84 6.29
N PRO A 53 17.04 -7.11 5.42
CA PRO A 53 18.39 -6.64 5.72
C PRO A 53 18.40 -5.67 6.92
N GLU A 54 19.44 -5.74 7.76
CA GLU A 54 19.52 -4.96 9.01
C GLU A 54 19.40 -3.44 8.84
N ASN A 55 19.74 -2.92 7.65
CA ASN A 55 19.74 -1.50 7.32
C ASN A 55 18.50 -1.03 6.54
N ILE A 56 17.49 -1.90 6.33
CA ILE A 56 16.30 -1.57 5.56
C ILE A 56 15.05 -1.68 6.45
N SER A 57 14.17 -0.68 6.37
CA SER A 57 12.85 -0.74 7.02
C SER A 57 12.06 -1.97 6.53
N PRO A 58 11.56 -2.85 7.42
CA PRO A 58 10.75 -4.01 7.02
C PRO A 58 9.55 -3.63 6.15
N LEU A 59 8.95 -2.46 6.41
CA LEU A 59 7.84 -1.91 5.63
C LEU A 59 8.26 -1.68 4.17
N PHE A 60 9.39 -1.00 3.94
CA PHE A 60 9.89 -0.71 2.60
C PHE A 60 10.42 -1.96 1.90
N TYR A 61 11.06 -2.87 2.64
CA TYR A 61 11.49 -4.16 2.11
C TYR A 61 10.31 -4.96 1.55
N LEU A 62 9.24 -5.13 2.34
CA LEU A 62 8.07 -5.87 1.91
C LEU A 62 7.30 -5.16 0.79
N THR A 63 7.20 -3.83 0.85
CA THR A 63 6.58 -3.05 -0.23
C THR A 63 7.28 -3.29 -1.57
N ALA A 64 8.61 -3.29 -1.58
CA ALA A 64 9.39 -3.58 -2.78
C ALA A 64 9.29 -5.05 -3.20
N LYS A 65 9.40 -6.00 -2.25
CA LYS A 65 9.32 -7.45 -2.52
C LYS A 65 7.97 -7.85 -3.13
N LEU A 66 6.88 -7.32 -2.59
CA LEU A 66 5.51 -7.63 -3.01
C LEU A 66 5.01 -6.73 -4.14
N LYS A 67 5.78 -5.68 -4.50
CA LYS A 67 5.42 -4.65 -5.49
C LYS A 67 4.07 -3.99 -5.17
N CYS A 68 3.83 -3.70 -3.90
CA CYS A 68 2.59 -3.09 -3.45
C CYS A 68 2.70 -1.56 -3.40
N VAL A 69 1.54 -0.90 -3.28
CA VAL A 69 1.40 0.51 -2.93
C VAL A 69 0.84 0.63 -1.52
N LEU A 70 1.57 1.30 -0.63
CA LEU A 70 1.05 1.71 0.67
C LEU A 70 0.24 2.97 0.47
N VAL A 71 -1.01 2.97 0.91
CA VAL A 71 -1.89 4.11 0.71
C VAL A 71 -2.19 4.73 2.06
N ASP A 72 -1.80 5.99 2.23
CA ASP A 72 -2.33 6.92 3.22
C ASP A 72 -3.14 8.04 2.53
N TYR A 73 -3.79 8.90 3.33
CA TYR A 73 -4.61 9.99 2.77
C TYR A 73 -3.79 10.95 1.90
N GLU A 74 -2.54 11.26 2.25
CA GLU A 74 -1.72 12.29 1.59
C GLU A 74 -0.58 11.72 0.72
N ASN A 75 -0.24 10.45 0.86
CA ASN A 75 0.90 9.79 0.27
C ASN A 75 0.54 8.38 -0.17
N GLN A 76 1.06 8.00 -1.34
CA GLN A 76 0.98 6.63 -1.81
C GLN A 76 2.39 6.14 -2.14
N ILE A 77 2.92 5.27 -1.30
CA ILE A 77 4.34 4.86 -1.34
C ILE A 77 4.46 3.55 -2.11
N TYR A 78 5.31 3.52 -3.14
CA TYR A 78 5.58 2.33 -3.96
C TYR A 78 7.09 2.19 -4.23
N SER A 79 7.51 1.09 -4.85
CA SER A 79 8.91 0.90 -5.25
C SER A 79 9.02 0.74 -6.76
N GLU A 80 9.93 1.49 -7.38
CA GLU A 80 10.25 1.42 -8.82
C GLU A 80 9.09 1.81 -9.73
N ASP A 81 8.17 0.90 -10.01
CA ASP A 81 7.11 1.06 -10.99
C ASP A 81 5.75 0.76 -10.39
N LEU A 82 4.72 1.48 -10.89
CA LEU A 82 3.32 1.17 -10.66
C LEU A 82 2.74 0.43 -11.87
N SER A 83 2.06 -0.69 -11.61
CA SER A 83 1.27 -1.39 -12.63
C SER A 83 0.11 -0.52 -13.13
N GLN A 84 -0.47 -0.91 -14.26
CA GLN A 84 -1.63 -0.19 -14.81
C GLN A 84 -2.84 -0.32 -13.86
N GLU A 85 -3.01 -1.50 -13.27
CA GLU A 85 -4.07 -1.86 -12.34
C GLU A 85 -3.95 -1.05 -11.05
N GLN A 86 -2.75 -0.88 -10.52
CA GLN A 86 -2.49 0.00 -9.37
C GLN A 86 -2.84 1.45 -9.65
N ARG A 87 -2.49 1.95 -10.84
CA ARG A 87 -2.84 3.33 -11.25
C ARG A 87 -4.34 3.52 -11.32
N TYR A 88 -5.08 2.54 -11.86
CA TYR A 88 -6.54 2.61 -11.90
C TYR A 88 -7.16 2.56 -10.50
N ALA A 89 -6.66 1.70 -9.61
CA ALA A 89 -7.12 1.66 -8.24
C ALA A 89 -6.88 2.99 -7.51
N LEU A 90 -5.71 3.61 -7.68
CA LEU A 90 -5.41 4.93 -7.11
C LEU A 90 -6.32 6.04 -7.66
N LEU A 91 -6.64 6.01 -8.96
CA LEU A 91 -7.58 6.96 -9.56
C LEU A 91 -8.98 6.81 -8.97
N ASP A 92 -9.50 5.58 -8.88
CA ASP A 92 -10.81 5.30 -8.29
C ASP A 92 -10.89 5.81 -6.83
N LEU A 93 -9.84 5.59 -6.02
CA LEU A 93 -9.77 6.07 -4.63
C LEU A 93 -9.73 7.61 -4.56
N SER A 94 -8.99 8.25 -5.47
CA SER A 94 -8.87 9.71 -5.52
C SER A 94 -10.16 10.38 -5.99
N GLU A 95 -10.83 9.83 -7.00
CA GLU A 95 -12.13 10.31 -7.48
C GLU A 95 -13.21 10.22 -6.39
N ALA A 96 -13.15 9.18 -5.55
CA ALA A 96 -13.99 9.01 -4.37
C ALA A 96 -13.60 9.91 -3.18
N LYS A 97 -12.54 10.72 -3.31
CA LYS A 97 -11.99 11.61 -2.27
C LYS A 97 -11.51 10.89 -1.01
N LEU A 98 -11.16 9.61 -1.13
CA LEU A 98 -10.58 8.83 -0.03
C LEU A 98 -9.09 9.11 0.16
N ILE A 99 -8.43 9.65 -0.88
CA ILE A 99 -7.02 10.04 -0.87
C ILE A 99 -6.78 11.31 -1.70
N LEU A 100 -5.68 12.00 -1.39
CA LEU A 100 -4.99 12.94 -2.26
C LEU A 100 -3.94 12.17 -3.06
N LEU A 101 -4.05 12.23 -4.39
CA LEU A 101 -3.16 11.48 -5.28
C LEU A 101 -1.76 12.10 -5.29
N ASN A 102 -0.83 11.46 -4.58
CA ASN A 102 0.56 11.87 -4.43
C ASN A 102 1.50 10.63 -4.37
N PRO A 103 1.58 9.86 -5.47
CA PRO A 103 2.40 8.65 -5.51
C PRO A 103 3.89 8.99 -5.45
N THR A 104 4.62 8.36 -4.51
CA THR A 104 6.06 8.56 -4.30
C THR A 104 6.82 7.24 -4.30
N ASP A 105 7.90 7.16 -5.07
CA ASP A 105 8.83 6.03 -5.02
C ASP A 105 9.66 6.07 -3.72
N ILE A 106 9.77 4.94 -3.04
CA ILE A 106 10.64 4.71 -1.86
C ILE A 106 12.07 5.19 -2.14
N LYS A 107 12.61 4.97 -3.35
CA LYS A 107 13.95 5.43 -3.71
C LYS A 107 14.09 6.95 -3.74
N GLY A 108 12.98 7.68 -3.91
CA GLY A 108 12.93 9.14 -3.78
C GLY A 108 12.94 9.63 -2.32
N LYS A 109 12.71 8.75 -1.33
CA LYS A 109 12.70 9.08 0.11
C LYS A 109 13.85 8.45 0.91
N VAL A 110 14.53 7.43 0.38
CA VAL A 110 15.64 6.74 1.06
C VAL A 110 16.93 6.99 0.29
N THR A 111 17.81 7.83 0.83
CA THR A 111 19.21 7.87 0.40
C THR A 111 19.85 6.54 0.81
N ILE A 112 20.12 5.67 -0.16
CA ILE A 112 20.87 4.43 0.03
C ILE A 112 22.35 4.74 0.22
#